data_AF-A0AAW0I1I8-F1
#
_entry.id   AF-A0AAW0I1I8-F1
#
_cell.length_a   1.000
_cell.length_b   1.000
_cell.length_c   1.000
_cell.angle_alpha   90.00
_cell.angle_beta   90.00
_cell.angle_gamma   90.00
#
_symmetry.space_group_name_H-M   'P 1'
#
loop_
_entity.id
_entity.type
_entity.pdbx_description
1 polymer ?
#
loop_
_entity_poly.entity_id
_entity_poly.type
_entity_poly.pdbx_seq_one_letter_code
_entity_poly.pdbx_strand_id
1 'polypeptide(L)'
;CRISRILRIPQGHALLVGVGGTGKQSLSRLAAYLCGMEVFQITLTEGYGTQELRVDLANLYIRAGAKNMPTVFLLTDAHVLDESFLVLINDLLASGDIPDLFDDEDMDNVVSGIRNEVRGLGMVDSREGCWAFFLARVRLQLKVRSISVTCI
;
A
#
# COMPACT_ATOMS: atom_id res chain seq x y z
N CYS A 1 11.21 18.36 -8.24
CA CYS A 1 11.30 16.91 -8.56
C CYS A 1 9.90 16.37 -8.93
N ARG A 2 9.71 15.72 -10.11
CA ARG A 2 8.39 15.22 -10.55
C ARG A 2 7.79 14.19 -9.57
N ILE A 3 8.66 13.35 -9.01
CA ILE A 3 8.33 12.33 -8.01
C ILE A 3 7.68 12.96 -6.76
N SER A 4 8.22 14.07 -6.25
CA SER A 4 7.67 14.77 -5.08
C SER A 4 6.31 15.43 -5.36
N ARG A 5 6.08 15.92 -6.59
CA ARG A 5 4.76 16.45 -6.98
C ARG A 5 3.70 15.35 -6.95
N ILE A 6 4.00 14.18 -7.50
CA ILE A 6 3.05 13.05 -7.50
C ILE A 6 2.75 12.59 -6.07
N LEU A 7 3.74 12.61 -5.17
CA LEU A 7 3.55 12.28 -3.76
C LEU A 7 2.61 13.22 -2.99
N ARG A 8 2.40 14.44 -3.50
CA ARG A 8 1.50 15.42 -2.88
C ARG A 8 0.07 15.31 -3.41
N ILE A 9 -0.16 14.54 -4.47
CA ILE A 9 -1.49 14.34 -5.04
C ILE A 9 -2.19 13.23 -4.24
N PRO A 10 -3.43 13.47 -3.73
CA PRO A 10 -4.23 12.40 -3.11
C PRO A 10 -4.54 11.33 -4.17
N GLN A 11 -4.37 10.05 -3.82
CA GLN A 11 -4.52 8.92 -4.76
C GLN A 11 -3.54 8.97 -5.96
N GLY A 12 -2.41 9.67 -5.81
CA GLY A 12 -1.37 9.74 -6.83
C GLY A 12 -0.57 8.45 -6.95
N HIS A 13 -1.00 7.54 -7.82
CA HIS A 13 -0.20 6.38 -8.22
C HIS A 13 0.84 6.78 -9.26
N ALA A 14 2.03 6.19 -9.17
CA ALA A 14 3.10 6.44 -10.13
C ALA A 14 3.72 5.13 -10.61
N LEU A 15 3.72 4.92 -11.92
CA LEU A 15 4.55 3.89 -12.55
C LEU A 15 5.85 4.54 -13.03
N LEU A 16 6.96 4.16 -12.40
CA LEU A 16 8.29 4.63 -12.79
C LEU A 16 8.92 3.59 -13.71
N VAL A 17 8.88 3.83 -15.02
CA VAL A 17 9.51 2.97 -16.03
C VAL A 17 10.92 3.46 -16.35
N GLY A 18 11.89 2.56 -16.39
CA GLY A 18 13.15 2.80 -17.10
C GLY A 18 14.28 1.85 -16.71
N VAL A 19 15.41 2.01 -17.39
CA VAL A 19 16.59 1.12 -17.29
C VAL A 19 17.12 0.97 -15.86
N GLY A 20 17.59 -0.24 -15.51
CA GLY A 20 18.25 -0.50 -14.23
C GLY A 20 19.44 0.43 -13.98
N GLY A 21 19.70 0.78 -12.71
CA GLY A 21 20.86 1.59 -12.34
C GLY A 21 20.69 3.12 -12.40
N THR A 22 19.57 3.66 -12.88
CA THR A 22 19.36 5.12 -12.96
C THR A 22 18.94 5.78 -11.63
N GLY A 23 19.13 5.12 -10.48
CA GLY A 23 18.81 5.67 -9.16
C GLY A 23 17.32 5.93 -8.87
N LYS A 24 16.38 5.40 -9.67
CA LYS A 24 14.92 5.61 -9.49
C LYS A 24 14.42 5.18 -8.11
N GLN A 25 14.92 4.05 -7.61
CA GLN A 25 14.58 3.55 -6.27
C GLN A 25 15.12 4.47 -5.18
N SER A 26 16.38 4.89 -5.29
CA SER A 26 17.02 5.83 -4.35
C SER A 26 16.31 7.18 -4.34
N LEU A 27 15.97 7.74 -5.51
CA LEU A 27 15.21 8.98 -5.62
C LEU A 27 13.78 8.86 -5.08
N SER A 28 13.13 7.71 -5.27
CA SER A 28 11.80 7.44 -4.73
C SER A 28 11.81 7.37 -3.21
N ARG A 29 12.81 6.68 -2.64
CA ARG A 29 13.03 6.63 -1.19
C ARG A 29 13.36 8.00 -0.61
N LEU A 30 14.26 8.74 -1.26
CA LEU A 30 14.60 10.10 -0.85
C LEU A 30 13.39 11.03 -0.90
N ALA A 31 12.57 10.95 -1.96
CA ALA A 31 11.37 11.76 -2.06
C ALA A 31 10.31 11.40 -1.01
N ALA A 32 10.17 10.11 -0.66
CA ALA A 32 9.31 9.66 0.42
C ALA A 32 9.79 10.20 1.78
N TYR A 33 11.09 10.07 2.06
CA TYR A 33 11.73 10.62 3.25
C TYR A 33 11.53 12.13 3.38
N LEU A 34 11.73 12.90 2.30
CA LEU A 34 11.50 14.35 2.27
C LEU A 34 10.04 14.75 2.50
N CYS A 35 9.10 13.85 2.23
CA CYS A 35 7.67 14.08 2.45
C CYS A 35 7.18 13.46 3.77
N GLY A 36 8.07 12.90 4.60
CA GLY A 36 7.72 12.27 5.88
C GLY A 36 6.88 11.00 5.75
N MET A 37 7.06 10.25 4.66
CA MET A 37 6.32 9.01 4.40
C MET A 37 7.21 7.80 4.56
N GLU A 38 6.68 6.72 5.13
CA GLU A 38 7.40 5.45 5.20
C GLU A 38 7.48 4.82 3.81
N VAL A 39 8.57 4.11 3.56
CA VAL A 39 8.72 3.31 2.34
C VAL A 39 8.53 1.86 2.71
N PHE A 40 7.52 1.23 2.12
CA PHE A 40 7.32 -0.20 2.22
C PHE A 40 7.81 -0.85 0.93
N GLN A 41 8.72 -1.81 1.05
CA GLN A 41 9.22 -2.58 -0.06
C GLN A 41 9.14 -4.05 0.29
N ILE A 42 8.58 -4.85 -0.62
CA ILE A 42 8.56 -6.30 -0.51
C ILE A 42 9.99 -6.84 -0.55
N THR A 43 10.28 -7.77 0.35
CA THR A 43 11.55 -8.49 0.35
C THR A 43 11.27 -9.92 -0.12
N LEU A 44 11.74 -10.24 -1.32
CA LEU A 44 11.64 -11.61 -1.82
C LEU A 44 12.54 -12.53 -1.01
N THR A 45 11.97 -13.63 -0.52
CA THR A 45 12.67 -14.74 0.09
C THR A 45 12.56 -15.98 -0.80
N GLU A 46 13.44 -16.97 -0.61
CA GLU A 46 13.28 -18.27 -1.28
C GLU A 46 11.93 -18.88 -0.85
N GLY A 47 11.05 -19.15 -1.83
CA GLY A 47 9.69 -19.63 -1.58
C GLY A 47 8.62 -18.53 -1.45
N TYR A 48 8.96 -17.26 -1.70
CA TYR A 48 7.96 -16.18 -1.69
C TYR A 48 6.86 -16.43 -2.73
N GLY A 49 5.65 -16.68 -2.26
CA GLY A 49 4.47 -16.91 -3.08
C GLY A 49 3.39 -15.86 -2.88
N THR A 50 2.20 -16.16 -3.39
CA THR A 50 1.04 -15.28 -3.28
C THR A 50 0.55 -15.12 -1.84
N GLN A 51 0.80 -16.10 -0.97
CA GLN A 51 0.39 -16.04 0.44
C GLN A 51 1.22 -15.01 1.21
N GLU A 52 2.53 -15.02 1.05
CA GLU A 52 3.45 -14.06 1.67
C GLU A 52 3.14 -12.64 1.20
N LEU A 53 2.82 -12.47 -0.09
CA LEU A 53 2.38 -11.19 -0.63
C LEU A 53 1.12 -10.67 0.06
N ARG A 54 0.13 -11.52 0.29
CA ARG A 54 -1.09 -11.12 1.01
C ARG A 54 -0.77 -10.66 2.42
N VAL A 55 0.12 -11.36 3.13
CA VAL A 55 0.56 -10.96 4.48
C VAL A 55 1.28 -9.61 4.46
N ASP A 56 2.16 -9.37 3.47
CA ASP A 56 2.85 -8.08 3.30
C ASP A 56 1.87 -6.94 2.98
N LEU A 57 0.88 -7.20 2.13
CA LEU A 57 -0.17 -6.25 1.80
C LEU A 57 -1.07 -5.97 3.01
N ALA A 58 -1.48 -6.98 3.78
CA ALA A 58 -2.24 -6.79 5.01
C ALA A 58 -1.48 -5.90 6.01
N ASN A 59 -0.19 -6.14 6.19
CA ASN A 59 0.68 -5.29 7.01
C ASN A 59 0.77 -3.84 6.49
N LEU A 60 0.85 -3.65 5.18
CA LEU A 60 0.82 -2.33 4.54
C LEU A 60 -0.49 -1.59 4.84
N TYR A 61 -1.63 -2.27 4.74
CA TYR A 61 -2.95 -1.73 5.05
C TYR A 61 -3.08 -1.35 6.53
N ILE A 62 -2.59 -2.19 7.44
CA ILE A 62 -2.59 -1.89 8.89
C ILE A 62 -1.73 -0.64 9.18
N ARG A 63 -0.55 -0.50 8.55
CA ARG A 63 0.29 0.69 8.71
C ARG A 63 -0.38 1.96 8.15
N ALA A 64 -0.97 1.87 6.97
CA ALA A 64 -1.62 3.01 6.32
C ALA A 64 -2.91 3.43 7.03
N GLY A 65 -3.76 2.46 7.40
CA GLY A 65 -5.09 2.69 7.95
C GLY A 65 -5.16 2.74 9.48
N ALA A 66 -4.57 1.77 10.18
CA ALA A 66 -4.65 1.73 11.65
C ALA A 66 -3.68 2.72 12.30
N LYS A 67 -2.46 2.87 11.78
CA LYS A 67 -1.47 3.84 12.31
C LYS A 67 -1.56 5.22 11.67
N ASN A 68 -2.42 5.40 10.67
CA ASN A 68 -2.58 6.64 9.91
C ASN A 68 -1.24 7.17 9.36
N MET A 69 -0.31 6.28 9.00
CA MET A 69 1.01 6.65 8.52
C MET A 69 1.03 6.66 6.99
N PRO A 70 1.35 7.79 6.34
CA PRO A 70 1.43 7.84 4.90
C PRO A 70 2.58 6.93 4.44
N THR A 71 2.25 5.95 3.61
CA THR A 71 3.18 4.88 3.21
C THR A 71 3.27 4.82 1.70
N VAL A 72 4.50 4.75 1.19
CA VAL A 72 4.81 4.56 -0.23
C VAL A 72 5.18 3.11 -0.44
N PHE A 73 4.33 2.40 -1.19
CA PHE A 73 4.60 1.03 -1.60
C PHE A 73 5.52 1.03 -2.83
N LEU A 74 6.68 0.39 -2.73
CA LEU A 74 7.63 0.20 -3.82
C LEU A 74 7.64 -1.27 -4.28
N LEU A 75 7.20 -1.46 -5.52
CA LEU A 75 7.29 -2.73 -6.23
C LEU A 75 8.35 -2.63 -7.32
N THR A 76 9.13 -3.70 -7.53
CA THR A 76 10.06 -3.83 -8.67
C THR A 76 9.64 -5.00 -9.54
N ASP A 77 10.03 -5.00 -10.82
CA ASP A 77 9.75 -6.13 -11.73
C ASP A 77 10.34 -7.45 -11.24
N ALA A 78 11.46 -7.40 -10.52
CA ALA A 78 12.04 -8.58 -9.88
C ALA A 78 11.08 -9.24 -8.88
N HIS A 79 10.19 -8.46 -8.25
CA HIS A 79 9.21 -8.94 -7.28
C HIS A 79 7.95 -9.54 -7.92
N VAL A 80 7.77 -9.40 -9.22
CA VAL A 80 6.63 -9.97 -9.95
C VAL A 80 7.03 -11.35 -10.46
N LEU A 81 6.84 -12.36 -9.61
CA LEU A 81 7.17 -13.76 -9.94
C LEU A 81 6.06 -14.45 -10.74
N ASP A 82 4.80 -14.05 -10.53
CA ASP A 82 3.60 -14.69 -11.09
C ASP A 82 2.57 -13.62 -11.52
N GLU A 83 1.74 -13.92 -12.52
CA GLU A 83 0.63 -13.07 -12.98
C GLU A 83 -0.35 -12.77 -11.84
N SER A 84 -0.51 -13.70 -10.91
CA SER A 84 -1.36 -13.55 -9.71
C SER A 84 -0.99 -12.31 -8.88
N PHE A 85 0.28 -11.88 -8.90
CA PHE A 85 0.73 -10.68 -8.19
C PHE A 85 0.18 -9.42 -8.85
N LEU A 86 0.17 -9.38 -10.19
CA LEU A 86 -0.34 -8.26 -10.96
C LEU A 86 -1.85 -8.09 -10.77
N VAL A 87 -2.59 -9.20 -10.60
CA VAL A 87 -4.02 -9.17 -10.27
C VAL A 87 -4.24 -8.45 -8.94
N LEU A 88 -3.51 -8.84 -7.88
CA LEU A 88 -3.63 -8.21 -6.55
C LEU A 88 -3.26 -6.72 -6.57
N ILE A 89 -2.23 -6.34 -7.32
CA ILE A 89 -1.84 -4.93 -7.47
C ILE A 89 -2.89 -4.16 -8.26
N ASN A 90 -3.49 -4.77 -9.28
CA ASN A 90 -4.56 -4.14 -10.03
C ASN A 90 -5.80 -3.92 -9.15
N ASP A 91 -6.17 -4.89 -8.32
CA ASP A 91 -7.27 -4.75 -7.36
C ASP A 91 -6.97 -3.64 -6.34
N LEU A 92 -5.73 -3.59 -5.82
CA LEU A 92 -5.25 -2.49 -4.97
C LEU A 92 -5.36 -1.11 -5.64
N LEU A 93 -5.08 -1.01 -6.94
CA LEU A 93 -5.13 0.25 -7.69
C LEU A 93 -6.57 0.63 -8.11
N ALA A 94 -7.41 -0.35 -8.41
CA ALA A 94 -8.76 -0.16 -8.93
C ALA A 94 -9.76 0.13 -7.81
N SER A 95 -9.86 -0.76 -6.82
CA SER A 95 -10.79 -0.66 -5.70
C SER A 95 -10.09 -0.20 -4.42
N GLY A 96 -8.80 -0.51 -4.26
CA GLY A 96 -8.12 -0.38 -2.98
C GLY A 96 -8.59 -1.43 -1.97
N ASP A 97 -9.28 -2.47 -2.43
CA ASP A 97 -9.79 -3.57 -1.63
C ASP A 97 -9.47 -4.88 -2.33
N ILE A 98 -8.82 -5.79 -1.60
CA ILE A 98 -8.36 -7.06 -2.13
C ILE A 98 -9.17 -8.15 -1.43
N PRO A 99 -9.91 -9.00 -2.18
CA PRO A 99 -10.68 -10.08 -1.58
C PRO A 99 -9.75 -11.10 -0.92
N ASP A 100 -10.20 -11.67 0.20
CA ASP A 100 -9.46 -12.66 1.01
C ASP A 100 -8.09 -12.15 1.50
N LEU A 101 -7.93 -10.83 1.68
CA LEU A 101 -6.70 -10.25 2.24
C LEU A 101 -6.67 -10.33 3.77
N PHE A 102 -7.83 -10.19 4.40
CA PHE A 102 -7.99 -10.17 5.85
C PHE A 102 -8.97 -11.26 6.26
N ASP A 103 -8.54 -12.10 7.20
CA ASP A 103 -9.42 -13.06 7.86
C ASP A 103 -10.35 -12.34 8.84
N ASP A 104 -11.41 -13.01 9.30
CA ASP A 104 -12.37 -12.44 10.25
C ASP A 104 -11.72 -11.91 11.53
N GLU A 105 -10.67 -12.59 12.02
CA GLU A 105 -9.89 -12.14 13.19
C GLU A 105 -9.14 -10.84 12.91
N ASP A 106 -8.51 -10.70 11.74
CA ASP A 106 -7.79 -9.49 11.37
C ASP A 106 -8.73 -8.31 11.11
N MET A 107 -9.89 -8.58 10.51
CA MET A 107 -10.94 -7.58 10.37
C MET A 107 -11.39 -7.06 11.73
N ASP A 108 -11.60 -7.94 12.73
CA ASP A 108 -11.97 -7.52 14.08
C ASP A 108 -10.85 -6.75 14.78
N ASN A 109 -9.59 -7.12 14.57
CA ASN A 109 -8.43 -6.37 15.06
C ASN A 109 -8.38 -4.95 14.47
N VAL A 110 -8.54 -4.81 13.15
CA VAL A 110 -8.56 -3.52 12.45
C VAL A 110 -9.75 -2.66 12.90
N VAL A 111 -10.94 -3.26 12.99
CA VAL A 111 -12.15 -2.58 13.47
C VAL A 111 -11.94 -2.11 14.90
N SER A 112 -11.38 -2.93 15.79
CA SER A 112 -11.11 -2.53 17.18
C SER A 112 -10.15 -1.34 17.28
N GLY A 113 -9.11 -1.31 16.44
CA GLY A 113 -8.13 -0.23 16.40
C GLY A 113 -8.74 1.09 15.95
N ILE A 114 -9.66 1.04 14.99
CA ILE A 114 -10.26 2.23 14.35
C ILE A 114 -11.54 2.67 15.06
N ARG A 115 -12.20 1.77 15.79
CA ARG A 115 -13.40 2.07 16.59
C ARG A 115 -13.20 3.25 17.52
N ASN A 116 -12.03 3.34 18.15
CA ASN A 116 -11.69 4.46 19.02
C ASN A 116 -11.70 5.81 18.28
N GLU A 117 -11.26 5.82 17.02
CA GLU A 117 -11.25 7.02 16.18
C GLU A 117 -12.61 7.32 15.55
N VAL A 118 -13.35 6.30 15.10
CA VAL A 118 -14.71 6.43 14.55
C VAL A 118 -15.67 6.99 15.60
N ARG A 119 -15.56 6.49 16.84
CA ARG A 119 -16.30 7.02 17.99
C ARG A 119 -15.90 8.46 18.32
N GLY A 120 -14.62 8.80 18.18
CA GLY A 120 -14.12 10.18 18.31
C GLY A 120 -14.65 11.13 17.24
N LEU A 121 -14.93 10.62 16.03
CA LEU A 121 -15.52 11.36 14.92
C LEU A 121 -17.07 11.40 14.97
N GLY A 122 -17.69 10.72 15.94
CA GLY A 122 -19.15 10.69 16.11
C GLY A 122 -19.88 9.83 15.06
N MET A 123 -19.18 8.95 14.36
CA MET A 123 -19.76 8.06 13.35
C MET A 123 -20.33 6.77 14.00
N VAL A 124 -21.22 6.09 13.28
CA VAL A 124 -21.89 4.88 13.76
C VAL A 124 -20.88 3.72 13.83
N ASP A 125 -20.72 3.14 15.04
CA ASP A 125 -19.91 1.94 15.33
C ASP A 125 -20.53 0.66 14.72
N SER A 126 -20.68 0.64 13.39
CA SER A 126 -21.08 -0.54 12.62
C SER A 126 -19.85 -1.19 12.01
N ARG A 127 -19.80 -2.53 11.94
CA ARG A 127 -18.66 -3.27 11.34
C ARG A 127 -18.40 -2.79 9.90
N GLU A 128 -19.47 -2.64 9.12
CA GLU A 128 -19.45 -2.13 7.75
C GLU A 128 -18.96 -0.67 7.68
N GLY A 129 -19.44 0.20 8.57
CA GLY A 129 -19.02 1.61 8.62
C GLY A 129 -17.56 1.79 9.01
N CYS A 130 -17.08 1.03 10.00
CA CYS A 130 -15.68 1.00 10.40
C CYS A 130 -14.78 0.49 9.26
N TRP A 131 -15.22 -0.55 8.55
CA TRP A 131 -14.50 -1.09 7.39
C TRP A 131 -14.43 -0.10 6.24
N ALA A 132 -15.55 0.54 5.89
CA ALA A 132 -15.58 1.58 4.87
C ALA A 132 -14.68 2.77 5.22
N PHE A 133 -14.66 3.18 6.50
CA PHE A 133 -13.76 4.24 6.98
C PHE A 133 -12.29 3.83 6.92
N PHE A 134 -11.97 2.58 7.29
CA PHE A 134 -10.62 2.03 7.15
C PHE A 134 -10.16 2.08 5.70
N LEU A 135 -10.94 1.53 4.77
CA LEU A 135 -10.62 1.54 3.34
C LEU A 135 -10.47 2.97 2.81
N ALA A 136 -11.35 3.90 3.19
CA ALA A 136 -11.24 5.30 2.82
C ALA A 136 -9.92 5.92 3.32
N ARG A 137 -9.53 5.63 4.56
CA ARG A 137 -8.25 6.08 5.11
C ARG A 137 -7.06 5.45 4.41
N VAL A 138 -7.09 4.15 4.17
CA VAL A 138 -6.03 3.45 3.42
C VAL A 138 -5.88 4.08 2.04
N ARG A 139 -6.97 4.35 1.31
CA ARG A 139 -6.92 5.00 -0.02
C ARG A 139 -6.35 6.42 0.02
N LEU A 140 -6.49 7.14 1.14
CA LEU A 140 -5.91 8.47 1.32
C LEU A 140 -4.42 8.42 1.70
N GLN A 141 -4.04 7.46 2.54
CA GLN A 141 -2.68 7.36 3.12
C GLN A 141 -1.72 6.50 2.28
N LEU A 142 -2.23 5.50 1.58
CA LEU A 142 -1.47 4.55 0.80
C LEU A 142 -1.22 5.11 -0.60
N LYS A 143 0.05 5.26 -0.94
CA LYS A 143 0.49 5.70 -2.27
C LYS A 143 1.22 4.56 -2.95
N VAL A 144 0.56 3.89 -3.88
CA VAL A 144 1.17 2.82 -4.66
C VAL A 144 2.10 3.41 -5.71
N ARG A 145 3.37 3.01 -5.67
CA ARG A 145 4.34 3.34 -6.70
C ARG A 145 4.99 2.07 -7.22
N SER A 146 4.55 1.65 -8.39
CA SER A 146 5.22 0.56 -9.11
C SER A 146 6.46 1.11 -9.82
N ILE A 147 7.61 0.47 -9.64
CA ILE A 147 8.84 0.77 -10.37
C ILE A 147 9.05 -0.38 -11.35
N SER A 148 8.77 -0.15 -12.63
CA SER A 148 9.17 -1.10 -13.67
C SER A 148 10.63 -0.85 -14.06
N VAL A 149 11.45 -1.87 -13.82
CA VAL A 149 12.84 -1.97 -14.23
C VAL A 149 12.88 -2.70 -15.57
N THR A 150 12.65 -1.95 -16.65
CA THR A 150 12.88 -2.49 -18.00
C THR A 150 14.40 -2.54 -18.22
N CYS A 151 15.03 -3.69 -17.97
CA CYS A 151 16.32 -4.00 -18.57
C CYS A 151 16.08 -4.22 -20.06
N ILE A 152 16.50 -3.27 -20.89
CA ILE A 152 16.74 -3.49 -22.33
C ILE A 152 18.25 -3.68 -22.48
#